data_AF-A0A0Q6MKL8-F1
#
_entry.id   AF-A0A0Q6MKL8-F1
#
_cell.length_a   1.000
_cell.length_b   1.000
_cell.length_c   1.000
_cell.angle_alpha   90.00
_cell.angle_beta   90.00
_cell.angle_gamma   90.00
#
_symmetry.space_group_name_H-M   'P 1'
#
loop_
_entity.id
_entity.type
_entity.pdbx_description
1 polymer ?
#
loop_
_entity_poly.entity_id
_entity_poly.type
_entity_poly.pdbx_seq_one_letter_code
_entity_poly.pdbx_strand_id
1 'polypeptide(L)'
;MKQFSSTHAKQYFGEVMKAAGQAPVAIERYGKVEAIVAAPQFFQAAGADVAAERRHIRLQQAMVEKDRLIRHQRIALDLVTANPKTRDAMIGEAVKVVERWRRERLCSDDYIDRWSAILRQPVRQMAQTMISDADGWGTALRQNSPWVGLHA
;
A
#
# COMPACT_ATOMS: atom_id res chain seq x y z
N MET A 1 -1.92 6.64 -36.25
CA MET A 1 -2.05 7.96 -35.61
C MET A 1 -1.51 8.99 -36.58
N LYS A 2 -2.28 10.02 -36.96
CA LYS A 2 -1.81 11.05 -37.91
C LYS A 2 -0.82 11.98 -37.21
N GLN A 3 0.28 12.33 -37.87
CA GLN A 3 1.33 13.21 -37.34
C GLN A 3 1.32 14.56 -38.06
N PHE A 4 1.52 15.63 -37.30
CA PHE A 4 1.65 16.99 -37.81
C PHE A 4 2.93 17.62 -37.28
N SER A 5 3.64 18.38 -38.10
CA SER A 5 4.77 19.16 -37.59
C SER A 5 4.30 20.30 -36.70
N SER A 6 5.13 20.76 -35.77
CA SER A 6 4.85 21.91 -34.91
C SER A 6 4.52 23.17 -35.73
N THR A 7 5.18 23.37 -36.87
CA THR A 7 4.89 24.47 -37.80
C THR A 7 3.50 24.33 -38.41
N HIS A 8 3.15 23.13 -38.89
CA HIS A 8 1.84 22.87 -39.48
C HIS A 8 0.72 23.02 -38.45
N ALA A 9 0.91 22.52 -37.23
CA ALA A 9 -0.07 22.63 -36.15
C ALA A 9 -0.35 24.09 -35.75
N LYS A 10 0.66 24.96 -35.81
CA LYS A 10 0.51 26.41 -35.56
C LYS A 10 -0.23 27.13 -36.68
N GLN A 11 0.06 26.79 -37.93
CA GLN A 11 -0.52 27.47 -39.11
C GLN A 11 -1.92 26.97 -39.45
N TYR A 12 -2.19 25.68 -39.25
CA TYR A 12 -3.41 24.99 -39.69
C TYR A 12 -4.11 24.28 -38.52
N PHE A 13 -4.22 24.99 -37.39
CA PHE A 13 -4.80 24.43 -36.16
C PHE A 13 -6.21 23.83 -36.37
N GLY A 14 -7.04 24.47 -37.21
CA GLY A 14 -8.39 23.96 -37.54
C GLY A 14 -8.37 22.56 -38.18
N GLU A 15 -7.38 22.25 -39.00
CA GLU A 15 -7.22 20.92 -39.61
C GLU A 15 -6.77 19.88 -38.59
N VAL A 16 -5.88 20.27 -37.67
CA VAL A 16 -5.47 19.43 -36.54
C VAL A 16 -6.67 19.10 -35.67
N MET A 17 -7.53 20.08 -35.36
CA MET A 17 -8.75 19.86 -34.56
C MET A 17 -9.78 18.98 -35.28
N LYS A 18 -9.98 19.18 -36.59
CA LYS A 18 -10.86 18.33 -37.41
C LYS A 18 -10.37 16.88 -37.40
N ALA A 19 -9.06 16.66 -37.52
CA ALA A 19 -8.47 15.33 -37.46
C ALA A 19 -8.57 14.72 -36.05
N ALA A 20 -8.30 15.51 -35.01
CA ALA A 20 -8.39 15.10 -33.60
C ALA A 20 -9.82 14.71 -33.17
N GLY A 21 -10.84 15.24 -33.84
CA GLY A 21 -12.24 14.86 -33.65
C GLY A 21 -12.56 13.44 -34.13
N GLN A 22 -11.79 12.90 -35.07
CA GLN A 22 -11.99 11.56 -35.62
C GLN A 22 -11.10 10.51 -34.95
N ALA A 23 -9.87 10.86 -34.59
CA ALA A 23 -8.93 10.00 -33.88
C ALA A 23 -7.82 10.83 -33.23
N PRO A 24 -7.10 10.31 -32.20
CA PRO A 24 -5.91 10.95 -31.67
C PRO A 24 -4.86 11.26 -32.75
N VAL A 25 -4.24 12.44 -32.65
CA VAL A 25 -3.17 12.91 -33.55
C VAL A 25 -1.95 13.35 -32.76
N ALA A 26 -0.76 13.23 -33.34
CA ALA A 26 0.50 13.62 -32.72
C ALA A 26 1.04 14.92 -33.34
N ILE A 27 1.62 15.78 -32.52
CA ILE A 27 2.38 16.96 -32.95
C ILE A 27 3.86 16.67 -32.72
N GLU A 28 4.65 16.82 -33.78
CA GLU A 28 6.07 16.53 -33.80
C GLU A 28 6.92 17.77 -34.02
N ARG A 29 8.08 17.81 -33.36
CA ARG A 29 9.11 18.82 -33.57
C ARG A 29 10.46 18.12 -33.67
N TYR A 30 11.19 18.38 -34.76
CA TYR A 30 12.49 17.75 -35.04
C TYR A 30 12.49 16.22 -34.89
N GLY A 31 11.44 15.56 -35.41
CA GLY A 31 11.31 14.09 -35.38
C GLY A 31 10.96 13.49 -34.03
N LYS A 32 10.58 14.31 -33.04
CA LYS A 32 10.08 13.84 -31.73
C LYS A 32 8.63 14.26 -31.54
N VAL A 33 7.78 13.36 -31.06
CA VAL A 33 6.41 13.67 -30.63
C VAL A 33 6.47 14.50 -29.36
N GLU A 34 6.03 15.76 -29.43
CA GLU A 34 5.95 16.67 -28.27
C GLU A 34 4.57 16.65 -27.62
N ALA A 35 3.51 16.38 -28.39
CA ALA A 35 2.14 16.38 -27.87
C ALA A 35 1.23 15.41 -28.61
N ILE A 36 0.19 14.94 -27.91
CA ILE A 36 -0.94 14.20 -28.50
C ILE A 36 -2.19 15.04 -28.29
N VAL A 37 -2.93 15.29 -29.38
CA VAL A 37 -4.21 16.00 -29.36
C VAL A 37 -5.30 15.00 -29.69
N ALA A 38 -6.33 14.93 -28.85
CA ALA A 38 -7.49 14.09 -29.10
C ALA A 38 -8.75 14.74 -28.52
N ALA A 39 -9.92 14.39 -29.04
CA ALA A 39 -11.17 14.79 -28.43
C ALA A 39 -11.41 14.05 -27.08
N PRO A 40 -12.15 14.63 -26.12
CA PRO A 40 -12.27 14.10 -24.75
C PRO A 40 -12.70 12.64 -24.65
N GLN A 41 -13.56 12.17 -25.56
CA GLN A 41 -14.03 10.78 -25.61
C GLN A 41 -12.89 9.77 -25.76
N PHE A 42 -11.78 10.14 -26.41
CA PHE A 42 -10.62 9.28 -26.59
C PHE A 42 -9.72 9.23 -25.34
N PHE A 43 -9.83 10.21 -24.45
CA PHE A 43 -9.12 10.21 -23.16
C PHE A 43 -9.89 9.44 -22.06
N GLN A 44 -11.21 9.32 -22.18
CA GLN A 44 -12.02 8.57 -21.19
C GLN A 44 -11.66 7.08 -21.16
N ALA A 45 -11.36 6.47 -22.31
CA ALA A 45 -10.92 5.08 -22.39
C ALA A 45 -9.57 4.84 -21.66
N ALA A 46 -8.62 5.78 -21.78
CA ALA A 46 -7.32 5.69 -21.11
C ALA A 46 -7.40 5.96 -19.60
N GLY A 47 -8.27 6.87 -19.16
CA GLY A 47 -8.46 7.19 -17.75
C GLY A 47 -9.20 6.10 -16.94
N ALA A 48 -10.11 5.37 -17.60
CA ALA A 48 -10.86 4.28 -16.98
C ALA A 48 -9.95 3.12 -16.55
N ASP A 49 -8.93 2.81 -17.35
CA ASP A 49 -7.99 1.71 -17.11
C ASP A 49 -7.06 2.01 -15.93
N VAL A 50 -6.51 3.23 -15.86
CA VAL A 50 -5.70 3.69 -14.71
C VAL A 50 -6.53 3.73 -13.42
N ALA A 51 -7.80 4.12 -13.50
CA ALA A 51 -8.70 4.10 -12.34
C ALA A 51 -9.06 2.67 -11.91
N ALA A 52 -9.24 1.75 -12.86
CA ALA A 52 -9.49 0.33 -12.59
C ALA A 52 -8.27 -0.33 -11.93
N GLU A 53 -7.07 -0.08 -12.44
CA GLU A 53 -5.82 -0.58 -11.88
C GLU A 53 -5.61 -0.11 -10.44
N ARG A 54 -5.83 1.19 -10.18
CA ARG A 54 -5.77 1.73 -8.81
C ARG A 54 -6.79 1.09 -7.86
N ARG A 55 -8.00 0.78 -8.34
CA ARG A 55 -9.01 0.07 -7.53
C ARG A 55 -8.55 -1.36 -7.24
N HIS A 56 -8.01 -2.04 -8.23
CA HIS A 56 -7.49 -3.39 -8.08
C HIS A 56 -6.35 -3.46 -7.06
N ILE A 57 -5.37 -2.55 -7.16
CA ILE A 57 -4.26 -2.44 -6.19
C ILE A 57 -4.78 -2.23 -4.76
N ARG A 58 -5.76 -1.33 -4.57
CA ARG A 58 -6.36 -1.09 -3.24
C ARG A 58 -7.06 -2.33 -2.69
N LEU A 59 -7.78 -3.06 -3.53
CA LEU A 59 -8.44 -4.31 -3.13
C LEU A 59 -7.41 -5.35 -2.71
N GLN A 60 -6.33 -5.51 -3.47
CA GLN A 60 -5.23 -6.41 -3.12
C GLN A 60 -4.58 -6.02 -1.79
N GLN A 61 -4.31 -4.73 -1.57
CA GLN A 61 -3.78 -4.23 -0.31
C GLN A 61 -4.73 -4.50 0.87
N ALA A 62 -6.03 -4.30 0.68
CA ALA A 62 -7.04 -4.60 1.69
C ALA A 62 -7.13 -6.10 2.02
N MET A 63 -6.96 -6.98 1.03
CA MET A 63 -6.90 -8.43 1.25
C MET A 63 -5.67 -8.83 2.07
N VAL A 64 -4.49 -8.31 1.71
CA VAL A 64 -3.25 -8.57 2.47
C VAL A 64 -3.37 -8.10 3.92
N GLU A 65 -3.99 -6.94 4.14
CA GLU A 65 -4.22 -6.43 5.49
C GLU A 65 -5.24 -7.27 6.26
N LYS A 66 -6.30 -7.73 5.61
CA LYS A 66 -7.26 -8.66 6.23
C LYS A 66 -6.57 -9.94 6.69
N ASP A 67 -5.68 -10.51 5.88
CA ASP A 67 -4.93 -11.72 6.24
C ASP A 67 -4.00 -11.45 7.44
N ARG A 68 -3.33 -10.29 7.47
CA ARG A 68 -2.53 -9.86 8.63
C ARG A 68 -3.37 -9.74 9.89
N LEU A 69 -4.57 -9.16 9.79
CA LEU A 69 -5.49 -9.03 10.91
C LEU A 69 -5.94 -10.40 11.42
N ILE A 70 -6.31 -11.32 10.53
CA ILE A 70 -6.68 -12.70 10.90
C ILE A 70 -5.53 -13.40 11.62
N ARG A 71 -4.29 -13.27 11.13
CA ARG A 71 -3.12 -13.82 11.83
C ARG A 71 -2.99 -13.25 13.25
N HIS A 72 -3.12 -11.94 13.42
CA HIS A 72 -3.03 -11.31 14.74
C HIS A 72 -4.18 -11.71 15.66
N GLN A 73 -5.38 -11.96 15.13
CA GLN A 73 -6.50 -12.51 15.90
C GLN A 73 -6.21 -13.92 16.43
N ARG A 74 -5.57 -14.77 15.62
CA ARG A 74 -5.14 -16.11 16.05
C ARG A 74 -4.08 -16.04 17.14
N ILE A 75 -3.07 -15.18 16.98
CA ILE A 75 -2.04 -14.95 18.01
C ILE A 75 -2.68 -14.43 19.30
N ALA A 76 -3.60 -13.46 19.20
CA ALA A 76 -4.32 -12.92 20.35
C ALA A 76 -5.14 -13.98 21.10
N LEU A 77 -5.79 -14.90 20.36
CA LEU A 77 -6.50 -16.03 20.95
C LEU A 77 -5.53 -16.96 21.70
N ASP A 78 -4.42 -17.32 21.08
CA ASP A 78 -3.40 -18.17 21.71
C ASP A 78 -2.86 -17.53 22.99
N LEU A 79 -2.55 -16.23 22.97
CA LEU A 79 -2.05 -15.51 24.15
C LEU A 79 -3.05 -15.55 25.32
N VAL A 80 -4.35 -15.47 25.04
CA VAL A 80 -5.39 -15.46 26.09
C VAL A 80 -5.72 -16.86 26.60
N THR A 81 -5.55 -17.89 25.78
CA THR A 81 -5.98 -19.27 26.07
C THR A 81 -4.84 -20.21 26.46
N ALA A 82 -3.60 -19.91 26.08
CA ALA A 82 -2.44 -20.71 26.41
C ALA A 82 -2.17 -20.75 27.92
N ASN A 83 -1.54 -21.83 28.36
CA ASN A 83 -1.01 -21.91 29.72
C ASN A 83 0.06 -20.81 29.96
N PRO A 84 0.28 -20.39 31.22
CA PRO A 84 1.21 -19.30 31.51
C PRO A 84 2.62 -19.50 30.95
N LYS A 85 3.19 -20.71 31.04
CA LYS A 85 4.55 -20.98 30.57
C LYS A 85 4.68 -20.79 29.06
N THR A 86 3.75 -21.32 28.28
CA THR A 86 3.73 -21.16 26.82
C THR A 86 3.54 -19.69 26.44
N ARG A 87 2.60 -19.01 27.10
CA ARG A 87 2.33 -17.60 26.86
C ARG A 87 3.55 -16.71 27.14
N ASP A 88 4.22 -16.93 28.27
CA ASP A 88 5.38 -16.14 28.67
C ASP A 88 6.56 -16.38 27.72
N ALA A 89 6.71 -17.62 27.21
CA ALA A 89 7.67 -17.93 26.17
C ALA A 89 7.36 -17.19 24.85
N MET A 90 6.10 -17.18 24.40
CA MET A 90 5.68 -16.44 23.20
C MET A 90 5.99 -14.94 23.33
N ILE A 91 5.61 -14.33 24.45
CA ILE A 91 5.89 -12.91 24.72
C ILE A 91 7.40 -12.67 24.77
N GLY A 92 8.15 -13.56 25.41
CA GLY A 92 9.61 -13.48 25.50
C GLY A 92 10.30 -13.47 24.13
N GLU A 93 9.85 -14.31 23.20
CA GLU A 93 10.37 -14.30 21.83
C GLU A 93 10.02 -13.01 21.08
N ALA A 94 8.79 -12.52 21.21
CA ALA A 94 8.40 -11.24 20.61
C ALA A 94 9.23 -10.07 21.16
N VAL A 95 9.51 -10.04 22.46
CA VAL A 95 10.38 -9.04 23.09
C VAL A 95 11.80 -9.11 22.53
N LYS A 96 12.38 -10.31 22.38
CA LYS A 96 13.72 -10.47 21.77
C LYS A 96 13.79 -9.92 20.35
N VAL A 97 12.73 -10.11 19.57
CA VAL A 97 12.65 -9.58 18.20
C VAL A 97 12.66 -8.04 18.21
N VAL A 98 11.86 -7.40 19.07
CA VAL A 98 11.84 -5.93 19.20
C VAL A 98 13.19 -5.38 19.68
N GLU A 99 13.82 -6.03 20.66
CA GLU A 99 15.16 -5.63 21.13
C GLU A 99 16.23 -5.80 20.04
N ARG A 100 16.10 -6.84 19.22
CA ARG A 100 16.96 -7.01 18.04
C ARG A 100 16.77 -5.84 17.07
N TRP A 101 15.53 -5.45 16.76
CA TRP A 101 15.26 -4.30 15.90
C TRP A 101 15.90 -3.02 16.42
N ARG A 102 15.85 -2.77 17.73
CA ARG A 102 16.48 -1.62 18.39
C ARG A 102 18.00 -1.67 18.26
N ARG A 103 18.62 -2.80 18.61
CA ARG A 103 20.08 -2.96 18.59
C ARG A 103 20.65 -2.83 17.17
N GLU A 104 19.99 -3.44 16.19
CA GLU A 104 20.45 -3.50 14.80
C GLU A 104 19.89 -2.36 13.93
N ARG A 105 19.09 -1.45 14.50
CA ARG A 105 18.43 -0.32 13.79
C ARG A 105 17.65 -0.77 12.56
N LEU A 106 16.88 -1.86 12.69
CA LEU A 106 16.14 -2.47 11.59
C LEU A 106 14.74 -1.88 11.37
N CYS A 107 14.26 -1.09 12.32
CA CYS A 107 12.96 -0.44 12.28
C CYS A 107 13.06 0.96 12.88
N SER A 108 12.08 1.84 12.61
CA SER A 108 12.08 3.17 13.22
C SER A 108 11.79 3.10 14.72
N ASP A 109 12.32 4.06 15.47
CA ASP A 109 12.14 4.13 16.92
C ASP A 109 10.65 4.15 17.32
N ASP A 110 9.80 4.84 16.54
CA ASP A 110 8.34 4.86 16.75
C ASP A 110 7.71 3.45 16.75
N TYR A 111 8.10 2.58 15.82
CA TYR A 111 7.59 1.20 15.77
C TYR A 111 8.07 0.39 16.96
N ILE A 112 9.35 0.54 17.30
CA ILE A 112 9.98 -0.17 18.41
C ILE A 112 9.30 0.23 19.71
N ASP A 113 9.15 1.53 19.97
CA ASP A 113 8.55 2.04 21.19
C ASP A 113 7.09 1.64 21.34
N ARG A 114 6.31 1.66 20.25
CA ARG A 114 4.92 1.18 20.26
C ARG A 114 4.82 -0.30 20.57
N TRP A 115 5.62 -1.15 19.90
CA TRP A 115 5.61 -2.58 20.19
C TRP A 115 6.12 -2.89 21.59
N SER A 116 7.17 -2.20 22.07
CA SER A 116 7.65 -2.29 23.44
C SER A 116 6.55 -1.92 24.45
N ALA A 117 5.76 -0.87 24.18
CA ALA A 117 4.64 -0.49 25.03
C ALA A 117 3.53 -1.55 25.03
N ILE A 118 3.14 -2.07 23.86
CA ILE A 118 2.14 -3.13 23.73
C ILE A 118 2.55 -4.40 24.47
N LEU A 119 3.80 -4.85 24.31
CA LEU A 119 4.31 -6.07 24.94
C LEU A 119 4.41 -5.99 26.48
N ARG A 120 4.40 -4.78 27.05
CA ARG A 120 4.36 -4.55 28.50
C ARG A 120 2.95 -4.52 29.08
N GLN A 121 1.91 -4.50 28.23
CA GLN A 121 0.53 -4.50 28.70
C GLN A 121 0.14 -5.84 29.33
N PRO A 122 -0.88 -5.86 30.22
CA PRO A 122 -1.53 -7.09 30.61
C PRO A 122 -2.01 -7.87 29.38
N VAL A 123 -1.86 -9.20 29.40
CA VAL A 123 -2.12 -10.10 28.25
C VAL A 123 -3.43 -9.82 27.53
N ARG A 124 -4.53 -9.62 28.27
CA ARG A 124 -5.84 -9.32 27.67
C ARG A 124 -5.85 -8.00 26.92
N GLN A 125 -5.22 -6.97 27.48
CA GLN A 125 -5.11 -5.65 26.86
C GLN A 125 -4.16 -5.66 25.66
N MET A 126 -3.04 -6.39 25.75
CA MET A 126 -2.13 -6.62 24.64
C MET A 126 -2.85 -7.27 23.45
N ALA A 127 -3.57 -8.37 23.72
CA ALA A 127 -4.34 -9.09 22.71
C ALA A 127 -5.40 -8.20 22.04
N GLN A 128 -6.11 -7.37 22.82
CA GLN A 128 -7.06 -6.40 22.28
C GLN A 128 -6.38 -5.33 21.42
N THR A 129 -5.25 -4.79 21.88
CA THR A 129 -4.53 -3.73 21.15
C THR A 129 -4.03 -4.24 19.79
N MET A 130 -3.49 -5.47 19.73
CA MET A 130 -2.97 -6.09 18.50
C MET A 130 -4.01 -6.22 17.37
N ILE A 131 -5.28 -6.41 17.72
CA ILE A 131 -6.38 -6.58 16.75
C ILE A 131 -7.18 -5.28 16.52
N SER A 132 -6.87 -4.23 17.28
CA SER A 132 -7.51 -2.92 17.15
C SER A 132 -6.86 -2.07 16.05
N ASP A 133 -7.37 -0.85 15.86
CA ASP A 133 -6.73 0.14 15.01
C ASP A 133 -5.57 0.89 15.71
N ALA A 134 -5.36 0.68 17.02
CA ALA A 134 -4.24 1.23 17.80
C ALA A 134 -3.96 2.71 17.50
N ASP A 135 -4.98 3.56 17.58
CA ASP A 135 -4.92 5.00 17.26
C ASP A 135 -4.38 5.29 15.84
N GLY A 136 -4.85 4.52 14.85
CA GLY A 136 -4.47 4.61 13.43
C GLY A 136 -3.22 3.84 13.04
N TRP A 137 -2.58 3.12 13.98
CA TRP A 137 -1.37 2.35 13.73
C TRP A 137 -1.60 0.86 13.47
N GLY A 138 -2.83 0.37 13.58
CA GLY A 138 -3.13 -1.06 13.52
C GLY A 138 -2.57 -1.74 12.27
N THR A 139 -2.87 -1.19 11.09
CA THR A 139 -2.36 -1.71 9.81
C THR A 139 -0.84 -1.72 9.79
N ALA A 140 -0.22 -0.58 10.12
CA ALA A 140 1.23 -0.38 10.15
C ALA A 140 1.93 -1.40 11.07
N LEU A 141 1.47 -1.54 12.30
CA LEU A 141 2.01 -2.47 13.30
C LEU A 141 1.89 -3.91 12.82
N ARG A 142 0.75 -4.30 12.23
CA ARG A 142 0.56 -5.67 11.72
C ARG A 142 1.42 -6.00 10.50
N GLN A 143 1.87 -5.00 9.72
CA GLN A 143 2.85 -5.24 8.67
C GLN A 143 4.22 -5.62 9.25
N ASN A 144 4.61 -4.97 10.35
CA ASN A 144 5.88 -5.15 11.04
C ASN A 144 5.65 -5.82 12.40
N SER A 145 5.33 -7.10 12.36
CA SER A 145 4.93 -7.87 13.55
C SER A 145 6.13 -8.56 14.21
N PRO A 146 6.29 -8.48 15.55
CA PRO A 146 7.35 -9.18 16.27
C PRO A 146 7.07 -10.68 16.46
N TRP A 147 5.88 -11.15 16.09
CA TRP A 147 5.42 -12.53 16.23
C TRP A 147 5.90 -13.41 15.07
N VAL A 148 7.22 -13.54 14.92
CA VAL A 148 7.85 -14.25 13.80
C VAL A 148 7.54 -15.76 13.86
N GLY A 149 7.09 -16.34 12.74
CA GLY A 149 6.85 -17.78 12.61
C GLY A 149 5.53 -18.30 13.21
N LEU A 150 4.74 -17.43 13.85
CA LEU A 150 3.42 -17.81 14.38
C LEU A 150 2.32 -17.59 13.34
N HIS A 151 1.53 -18.64 13.08
CA HIS A 151 0.43 -18.64 12.10
C HIS A 151 0.83 -18.09 10.72
N ALA A 152 2.09 -18.32 10.32
CA ALA A 152 2.68 -17.89 9.06
C ALA A 152 1.99 -18.52 7.84
#